data_AF-A0A2V2YET8-F1
#
_entry.id   AF-A0A2V2YET8-F1
#
_cell.length_a   1.000
_cell.length_b   1.000
_cell.length_c   1.000
_cell.angle_alpha   90.00
_cell.angle_beta   90.00
_cell.angle_gamma   90.00
#
_symmetry.space_group_name_H-M   'P 1'
#
loop_
_entity.id
_entity.type
_entity.pdbx_description
1 polymer ?
#
loop_
_entity_poly.entity_id
_entity_poly.type
_entity_poly.pdbx_seq_one_letter_code
_entity_poly.pdbx_strand_id
1 'polypeptide(L)'
;MTYWKLLNFELRRLALPLGILAVITTALQVYNAYSQANKSIDYAHRIMKKEHLSTMEQYANEHGYFSYSKSFDELNWLILSIFICAAFIGFYFVFIWYRDSVGRHPFMTRLLMLPASRRNLYWAKLTAPLLVMIALLALQQLLLPVGDSIYRSIVPSEVREDVPLQMLILINPALNILLSPSIVDLLLYYGTGITAVIVLYTGILLERSYRWYGILVGLVYAAVAIFVVMIPLIILQSDYRYTMMDSQLTVFYFILLAAVSGISVWYSQYLLAKKFTI
;
A
#
# COMPACT_ATOMS: atom_id res chain seq x y z
N MET A 1 -30.52 -3.45 6.68
CA MET A 1 -29.60 -2.36 6.27
C MET A 1 -28.92 -2.75 4.98
N THR A 2 -28.96 -1.88 3.98
CA THR A 2 -28.30 -2.08 2.67
C THR A 2 -26.78 -1.87 2.81
N TYR A 3 -25.99 -2.60 2.03
CA TYR A 3 -24.53 -2.48 1.95
C TYR A 3 -24.04 -1.01 1.90
N TRP A 4 -24.63 -0.19 1.03
CA TRP A 4 -24.26 1.22 0.85
C TRP A 4 -24.34 2.08 2.11
N LYS A 5 -25.33 1.83 2.98
CA LYS A 5 -25.46 2.57 4.25
C LYS A 5 -24.36 2.18 5.24
N LEU A 6 -23.98 0.90 5.27
CA LEU A 6 -22.90 0.39 6.11
C LEU A 6 -21.53 0.90 5.62
N LEU A 7 -21.32 0.88 4.30
CA LEU A 7 -20.11 1.42 3.70
C LEU A 7 -19.95 2.92 4.02
N ASN A 8 -20.99 3.72 3.80
CA ASN A 8 -20.95 5.16 4.11
C ASN A 8 -20.65 5.43 5.59
N PHE A 9 -21.21 4.61 6.49
CA PHE A 9 -20.95 4.73 7.92
C PHE A 9 -19.47 4.47 8.27
N GLU A 10 -18.84 3.44 7.71
CA GLU A 10 -17.41 3.17 7.92
C GLU A 10 -16.53 4.22 7.22
N LEU A 11 -16.89 4.68 6.02
CA LEU A 11 -16.19 5.75 5.32
C LEU A 11 -16.23 7.08 6.08
N ARG A 12 -17.38 7.47 6.63
CA ARG A 12 -17.50 8.69 7.44
C ARG A 12 -16.61 8.63 8.69
N ARG A 13 -16.41 7.44 9.26
CA ARG A 13 -15.48 7.22 10.38
C ARG A 13 -14.02 7.35 9.96
N LEU A 14 -13.71 6.91 8.73
CA LEU A 14 -12.38 7.02 8.13
C LEU A 14 -12.07 8.39 7.54
N ALA A 15 -13.05 9.26 7.33
CA ALA A 15 -12.86 10.56 6.68
C ALA A 15 -11.90 11.48 7.44
N LEU A 16 -12.01 11.55 8.77
CA LEU A 16 -11.10 12.37 9.60
C LEU A 16 -9.65 11.88 9.53
N PRO A 17 -9.34 10.60 9.83
CA PRO A 17 -7.95 10.14 9.73
C PRO A 17 -7.42 10.19 8.29
N LEU A 18 -8.26 9.95 7.28
CA LEU A 18 -7.88 10.13 5.87
C LEU A 18 -7.46 11.58 5.59
N GLY A 19 -8.24 12.57 6.05
CA GLY A 19 -7.91 13.99 5.88
C GLY A 19 -6.60 14.38 6.55
N ILE A 20 -6.38 13.89 7.78
CA ILE A 20 -5.12 14.12 8.52
C ILE A 20 -3.94 13.53 7.76
N LEU A 21 -4.06 12.27 7.31
CA LEU A 21 -3.01 11.61 6.53
C LEU A 21 -2.74 12.33 5.21
N ALA A 22 -3.78 12.76 4.50
CA ALA A 22 -3.65 13.49 3.25
C ALA A 22 -2.87 14.81 3.42
N VAL A 23 -3.10 15.54 4.51
CA VAL A 23 -2.35 16.77 4.82
C VAL A 23 -0.89 16.44 5.16
N ILE A 24 -0.65 15.43 5.99
CA ILE A 24 0.69 15.01 6.38
C ILE A 24 1.49 14.55 5.16
N THR A 25 0.91 13.71 4.30
CA THR A 25 1.58 13.22 3.09
C THR A 25 1.90 14.36 2.14
N THR A 26 0.96 15.27 1.93
CA THR A 26 1.19 16.45 1.08
C THR A 26 2.34 17.30 1.63
N ALA A 27 2.34 17.60 2.94
CA ALA A 27 3.39 18.37 3.57
C ALA A 27 4.77 17.69 3.44
N LEU A 28 4.84 16.39 3.70
CA LEU A 28 6.09 15.61 3.59
C LEU A 28 6.62 15.57 2.16
N GLN A 29 5.75 15.39 1.15
CA GLN A 29 6.18 15.32 -0.24
C GLN A 29 6.60 16.68 -0.80
N VAL A 30 5.90 17.76 -0.43
CA VAL A 30 6.32 19.13 -0.76
C VAL A 30 7.66 19.45 -0.11
N TYR A 31 7.83 19.12 1.17
CA TYR A 31 9.10 19.29 1.88
C TYR A 31 10.23 18.46 1.26
N ASN A 32 9.94 17.24 0.81
CA ASN A 32 10.89 16.41 0.08
C ASN A 32 11.43 17.12 -1.17
N ALA A 33 10.53 17.60 -2.03
CA ALA A 33 10.90 18.29 -3.27
C ALA A 33 11.73 19.54 -2.99
N TYR A 34 11.32 20.35 -2.01
CA TYR A 34 12.04 21.56 -1.60
C TYR A 34 13.43 21.26 -1.03
N SER A 35 13.51 20.33 -0.07
CA SER A 35 14.77 19.94 0.58
C SER A 35 15.76 19.41 -0.44
N GLN A 36 15.28 18.61 -1.39
CA GLN A 36 16.11 18.01 -2.41
C GLN A 36 16.64 19.03 -3.44
N ALA A 37 15.80 19.97 -3.86
CA ALA A 37 16.22 21.03 -4.77
C ALA A 37 17.36 21.86 -4.14
N ASN A 38 17.19 22.26 -2.87
CA ASN A 38 18.20 23.02 -2.15
C ASN A 38 19.49 22.23 -1.93
N LYS A 39 19.40 20.94 -1.54
CA LYS A 39 20.59 20.07 -1.42
C LYS A 39 21.36 19.98 -2.74
N SER A 40 20.66 19.92 -3.88
CA SER A 40 21.28 19.85 -5.21
C SER A 40 22.08 21.13 -5.52
N ILE A 41 21.47 22.30 -5.27
CA ILE A 41 22.13 23.60 -5.48
C ILE A 41 23.29 23.82 -4.50
N ASP A 42 23.09 23.51 -3.23
CA ASP A 42 24.14 23.64 -2.21
C ASP A 42 25.34 22.75 -2.52
N TYR A 43 25.10 21.54 -3.03
CA TYR A 43 26.14 20.64 -3.48
C TYR A 43 26.91 21.22 -4.67
N ALA A 44 26.22 21.75 -5.67
CA ALA A 44 26.82 22.43 -6.82
C ALA A 44 27.69 23.61 -6.38
N HIS A 45 27.16 24.51 -5.55
CA HIS A 45 27.89 25.67 -5.05
C HIS A 45 29.15 25.29 -4.27
N ARG A 46 29.12 24.21 -3.48
CA ARG A 46 30.29 23.73 -2.74
C ARG A 46 31.41 23.26 -3.66
N ILE A 47 31.07 22.53 -4.72
CA ILE A 47 32.06 22.06 -5.70
C ILE A 47 32.57 23.22 -6.53
N MET A 48 31.68 24.09 -7.03
CA MET A 48 32.09 25.29 -7.78
C MET A 48 33.04 26.17 -6.98
N LYS A 49 32.80 26.35 -5.67
CA LYS A 49 33.70 27.10 -4.78
C LYS A 49 35.04 26.39 -4.58
N LYS A 50 35.06 25.05 -4.53
CA LYS A 50 36.28 24.26 -4.34
C LYS A 50 37.16 24.24 -5.60
N GLU A 51 36.54 24.15 -6.76
CA GLU A 51 37.21 24.01 -8.06
C GLU A 51 37.31 25.33 -8.83
N HIS A 52 36.88 26.44 -8.22
CA HIS A 52 36.90 27.79 -8.81
C HIS A 52 36.12 27.90 -10.13
N LEU A 53 35.05 27.11 -10.27
CA LEU A 53 34.18 27.15 -11.43
C LEU A 53 33.31 28.41 -11.37
N SER A 54 33.27 29.14 -12.49
CA SER A 54 32.62 30.44 -12.57
C SER A 54 31.12 30.36 -12.87
N THR A 55 30.69 29.29 -13.54
CA THR A 55 29.33 29.16 -14.09
C THR A 55 28.75 27.77 -13.85
N MET A 56 27.44 27.70 -13.63
CA MET A 56 26.68 26.46 -13.46
C MET A 56 26.78 25.50 -14.67
N GLU A 57 26.89 26.05 -15.89
CA GLU A 57 27.13 25.27 -17.11
C GLU A 57 28.49 24.55 -17.12
N GLN A 58 29.54 25.20 -16.60
CA GLN A 58 30.87 24.57 -16.50
C GLN A 58 30.82 23.39 -15.53
N TYR A 59 30.12 23.54 -14.41
CA TYR A 59 29.89 22.45 -13.47
C TYR A 59 29.12 21.28 -14.13
N ALA A 60 28.05 21.57 -14.87
CA ALA A 60 27.26 20.53 -15.53
C ALA A 60 28.07 19.71 -16.56
N ASN A 61 28.97 20.35 -17.29
CA ASN A 61 29.84 19.67 -18.26
C ASN A 61 30.92 18.79 -17.61
N GLU A 62 31.42 19.16 -16.42
CA GLU A 62 32.49 18.44 -15.73
C GLU A 62 31.98 17.35 -14.77
N HIS A 63 30.88 17.60 -14.06
CA HIS A 63 30.34 16.70 -13.01
C HIS A 63 28.99 16.06 -13.38
N GLY A 64 28.42 16.43 -14.53
CA GLY A 64 27.13 15.95 -15.00
C GLY A 64 25.94 16.69 -14.40
N TYR A 65 24.75 16.25 -14.80
CA TYR A 65 23.48 16.89 -14.46
C TYR A 65 22.86 16.31 -13.18
N PHE A 66 22.10 17.14 -12.46
CA PHE A 66 21.24 16.68 -11.38
C PHE A 66 19.91 16.21 -11.94
N SER A 67 19.50 15.02 -11.49
CA SER A 67 18.17 14.51 -11.78
C SER A 67 17.37 14.41 -10.49
N TYR A 68 16.07 14.70 -10.59
CA TYR A 68 15.12 14.40 -9.52
C TYR A 68 15.10 12.88 -9.20
N SER A 69 15.56 12.02 -10.12
CA SER A 69 15.66 10.56 -9.92
C SER A 69 16.64 10.16 -8.82
N LYS A 70 17.80 10.83 -8.70
CA LYS A 70 18.82 10.55 -7.68
C LYS A 70 18.36 10.87 -6.26
N SER A 71 17.24 11.57 -6.14
CA SER A 71 16.53 11.86 -4.88
C SER A 71 15.79 10.65 -4.30
N PHE A 72 15.91 9.49 -4.91
CA PHE A 72 15.14 8.30 -4.54
C PHE A 72 16.01 7.14 -4.04
N ASP A 73 17.33 7.32 -3.97
CA ASP A 73 18.29 6.30 -3.54
C ASP A 73 18.48 6.23 -2.01
N GLU A 74 18.12 7.28 -1.27
CA GLU A 74 18.17 7.32 0.20
C GLU A 74 16.77 7.28 0.83
N LEU A 75 16.70 6.94 2.13
CA LEU A 75 15.46 6.91 2.92
C LEU A 75 14.89 8.34 3.09
N ASN A 76 14.22 8.82 2.06
CA ASN A 76 13.78 10.20 1.93
C ASN A 76 12.34 10.41 2.41
N TRP A 77 11.95 11.67 2.57
CA TRP A 77 10.64 12.08 3.10
C TRP A 77 9.47 11.56 2.26
N LEU A 78 9.69 11.33 0.95
CA LEU A 78 8.73 10.65 0.09
C LEU A 78 8.44 9.21 0.57
N ILE A 79 9.49 8.41 0.77
CA ILE A 79 9.39 7.02 1.22
C ILE A 79 8.74 6.96 2.61
N LEU A 80 9.11 7.88 3.51
CA LEU A 80 8.47 7.99 4.82
C LEU A 80 6.96 8.23 4.71
N SER A 81 6.52 9.13 3.82
CA SER A 81 5.09 9.41 3.62
C SER A 81 4.30 8.18 3.16
N ILE A 82 4.91 7.35 2.32
CA ILE A 82 4.35 6.08 1.84
C ILE A 82 4.23 5.09 2.99
N PHE A 83 5.29 4.90 3.77
CA PHE A 83 5.28 3.97 4.90
C PHE A 83 4.26 4.36 5.97
N ILE A 84 4.10 5.66 6.26
CA ILE A 84 3.09 6.14 7.22
C ILE A 84 1.68 5.77 6.76
N CYS A 85 1.36 5.97 5.48
CA CYS A 85 0.07 5.56 4.91
C CYS A 85 -0.13 4.04 4.98
N ALA A 86 0.86 3.27 4.55
CA ALA A 86 0.79 1.81 4.55
C ALA A 86 0.62 1.25 5.96
N ALA A 87 1.38 1.77 6.94
CA ALA A 87 1.29 1.39 8.34
C ALA A 87 -0.09 1.73 8.94
N PHE A 88 -0.62 2.92 8.65
CA PHE A 88 -1.95 3.31 9.12
C PHE A 88 -3.04 2.38 8.57
N ILE A 89 -3.03 2.10 7.26
CA ILE A 89 -4.01 1.21 6.63
C ILE A 89 -3.88 -0.21 7.18
N GLY A 90 -2.65 -0.72 7.31
CA GLY A 90 -2.34 -2.02 7.90
C GLY A 90 -2.91 -2.16 9.32
N PHE A 91 -2.63 -1.17 10.17
CA PHE A 91 -3.19 -1.10 11.52
C PHE A 91 -4.72 -1.02 11.50
N TYR A 92 -5.30 -0.23 10.59
CA TYR A 92 -6.74 -0.04 10.52
C TYR A 92 -7.49 -1.32 10.12
N PHE A 93 -6.91 -2.17 9.26
CA PHE A 93 -7.49 -3.48 8.92
C PHE A 93 -7.74 -4.35 10.15
N VAL A 94 -6.85 -4.32 11.14
CA VAL A 94 -7.04 -5.02 12.42
C VAL A 94 -8.01 -4.24 13.30
N PHE A 95 -7.78 -2.93 13.46
CA PHE A 95 -8.52 -2.08 14.38
C PHE A 95 -10.04 -2.05 14.13
N ILE A 96 -10.49 -2.08 12.87
CA ILE A 96 -11.92 -2.06 12.51
C ILE A 96 -12.72 -3.22 13.11
N TRP A 97 -12.09 -4.38 13.32
CA TRP A 97 -12.70 -5.55 13.94
C TRP A 97 -12.65 -5.50 15.47
N TYR A 98 -11.52 -5.07 16.05
CA TYR A 98 -11.37 -5.00 17.51
C TYR A 98 -12.22 -3.88 18.13
N ARG A 99 -12.27 -2.70 17.52
CA ARG A 99 -13.06 -1.56 18.03
C ARG A 99 -14.54 -1.93 18.17
N ASP A 100 -15.11 -2.55 17.16
CA ASP A 100 -16.53 -2.93 17.17
C ASP A 100 -16.83 -4.06 18.16
N SER A 101 -15.78 -4.75 18.62
CA SER A 101 -15.83 -5.79 19.65
C SER A 101 -15.59 -5.26 21.08
N VAL A 102 -15.01 -4.06 21.25
CA VAL A 102 -14.66 -3.45 22.54
C VAL A 102 -15.64 -2.32 22.86
N GLY A 103 -16.75 -2.64 23.53
CA GLY A 103 -17.71 -1.64 24.00
C GLY A 103 -18.77 -2.19 24.97
N ARG A 104 -19.18 -1.38 25.96
CA ARG A 104 -20.17 -1.74 27.02
C ARG A 104 -21.58 -2.03 26.50
N HIS A 105 -21.92 -1.57 25.29
CA HIS A 105 -23.11 -1.98 24.55
C HIS A 105 -22.68 -2.37 23.13
N PRO A 106 -22.58 -3.67 22.79
CA PRO A 106 -21.97 -4.04 21.52
C PRO A 106 -22.89 -3.61 20.37
N PHE A 107 -22.50 -2.53 19.69
CA PHE A 107 -23.16 -2.08 18.45
C PHE A 107 -23.14 -3.21 17.42
N MET A 108 -22.05 -3.99 17.40
CA MET A 108 -21.90 -5.17 16.57
C MET A 108 -22.94 -6.25 16.87
N THR A 109 -23.34 -6.49 18.12
CA THR A 109 -24.34 -7.53 18.43
C THR A 109 -25.75 -7.11 18.02
N ARG A 110 -26.10 -5.82 18.18
CA ARG A 110 -27.35 -5.28 17.61
C ARG A 110 -27.36 -5.32 16.08
N LEU A 111 -26.22 -5.06 15.45
CA LEU A 111 -26.11 -5.13 13.99
C LEU A 111 -26.18 -6.58 13.48
N LEU A 112 -25.59 -7.55 14.20
CA LEU A 112 -25.59 -8.98 13.86
C LEU A 112 -26.92 -9.69 14.12
N MET A 113 -27.82 -9.12 14.93
CA MET A 113 -29.20 -9.60 15.12
C MET A 113 -30.07 -9.44 13.86
N LEU A 114 -29.64 -8.63 12.88
CA LEU A 114 -30.34 -8.47 11.61
C LEU A 114 -29.89 -9.54 10.59
N PRO A 115 -30.77 -10.46 10.13
CA PRO A 115 -30.38 -11.59 9.27
C PRO A 115 -29.77 -11.18 7.92
N ALA A 116 -30.16 -10.03 7.38
CA ALA A 116 -29.65 -9.49 6.12
C ALA A 116 -28.32 -8.71 6.24
N SER A 117 -27.83 -8.41 7.46
CA SER A 117 -26.69 -7.50 7.65
C SER A 117 -25.32 -8.19 7.65
N ARG A 118 -25.23 -9.50 7.94
CA ARG A 118 -23.95 -10.15 8.28
C ARG A 118 -22.96 -10.24 7.11
N ARG A 119 -23.43 -10.65 5.93
CA ARG A 119 -22.61 -10.66 4.70
C ARG A 119 -22.25 -9.24 4.26
N ASN A 120 -23.22 -8.33 4.29
CA ASN A 120 -23.01 -6.92 3.92
C ASN A 120 -22.03 -6.21 4.87
N LEU A 121 -21.99 -6.60 6.15
CA LEU A 121 -21.04 -6.08 7.13
C LEU A 121 -19.61 -6.49 6.79
N TYR A 122 -19.37 -7.76 6.48
CA TYR A 122 -18.05 -8.23 6.07
C TYR A 122 -17.54 -7.45 4.85
N TRP A 123 -18.36 -7.35 3.80
CA TRP A 123 -17.99 -6.62 2.60
C TRP A 123 -17.78 -5.13 2.85
N ALA A 124 -18.60 -4.48 3.69
CA ALA A 124 -18.41 -3.09 4.07
C ALA A 124 -17.08 -2.86 4.80
N LYS A 125 -16.72 -3.76 5.74
CA LYS A 125 -15.45 -3.69 6.47
C LYS A 125 -14.23 -3.96 5.60
N LEU A 126 -14.36 -4.81 4.59
CA LEU A 126 -13.29 -5.06 3.62
C LEU A 126 -13.12 -3.87 2.66
N THR A 127 -14.22 -3.38 2.08
CA THR A 127 -14.19 -2.36 1.03
C THR A 127 -13.90 -0.95 1.53
N ALA A 128 -14.31 -0.58 2.74
CA ALA A 128 -14.05 0.76 3.29
C ALA A 128 -12.56 1.12 3.37
N PRO A 129 -11.69 0.35 4.04
CA PRO A 129 -10.25 0.64 4.07
C PRO A 129 -9.58 0.49 2.70
N LEU A 130 -10.07 -0.38 1.81
CA LEU A 130 -9.57 -0.47 0.43
C LEU A 130 -9.86 0.81 -0.38
N LEU A 131 -11.04 1.40 -0.23
CA LEU A 131 -11.34 2.69 -0.87
C LEU A 131 -10.44 3.82 -0.34
N VAL A 132 -10.18 3.83 0.96
CA VAL A 132 -9.23 4.78 1.59
C VAL A 132 -7.81 4.58 1.06
N MET A 133 -7.37 3.33 0.92
CA MET A 133 -6.08 2.99 0.31
C MET A 133 -5.99 3.53 -1.12
N ILE A 134 -6.99 3.27 -1.96
CA ILE A 134 -7.02 3.77 -3.35
C ILE A 134 -7.01 5.31 -3.39
N ALA A 135 -7.76 5.97 -2.50
CA ALA A 135 -7.76 7.43 -2.41
C ALA A 135 -6.39 8.01 -2.02
N LEU A 136 -5.70 7.39 -1.07
CA LEU A 136 -4.35 7.79 -0.66
C LEU A 136 -3.32 7.54 -1.77
N LEU A 137 -3.42 6.44 -2.51
CA LEU A 137 -2.58 6.15 -3.66
C LEU A 137 -2.78 7.16 -4.78
N ALA A 138 -4.03 7.49 -5.09
CA ALA A 138 -4.36 8.52 -6.08
C ALA A 138 -3.77 9.89 -5.68
N LEU A 139 -3.86 10.24 -4.39
CA LEU A 139 -3.24 11.45 -3.87
C LEU A 139 -1.72 11.44 -4.05
N GLN A 140 -1.05 10.33 -3.70
CA GLN A 140 0.40 10.19 -3.88
C GLN A 140 0.81 10.32 -5.35
N GLN A 141 0.06 9.70 -6.26
CA GLN A 141 0.31 9.80 -7.70
C GLN A 141 0.15 11.24 -8.22
N LEU A 142 -0.84 11.98 -7.70
CA LEU A 142 -1.08 13.38 -8.07
C LEU A 142 0.01 14.32 -7.52
N LEU A 143 0.60 14.01 -6.38
CA LEU A 143 1.65 14.82 -5.76
C LEU A 143 3.02 14.67 -6.44
N LEU A 144 3.30 13.55 -7.12
CA LEU A 144 4.55 13.34 -7.85
C LEU A 144 4.86 14.44 -8.89
N PRO A 145 3.97 14.77 -9.85
CA PRO A 145 4.20 15.86 -10.80
C PRO A 145 4.29 17.23 -10.13
N VAL A 146 3.59 17.43 -9.00
CA VAL A 146 3.69 18.67 -8.22
C VAL A 146 5.10 18.80 -7.62
N GLY A 147 5.64 17.72 -7.06
CA GLY A 147 7.01 17.68 -6.54
C GLY A 147 8.06 17.95 -7.63
N ASP A 148 7.90 17.33 -8.81
CA ASP A 148 8.76 17.58 -9.97
C ASP A 148 8.70 19.05 -10.42
N SER A 149 7.50 19.64 -10.48
CA SER A 149 7.33 21.06 -10.81
C SER A 149 8.03 21.98 -9.81
N ILE A 150 7.97 21.67 -8.51
CA ILE A 150 8.68 22.44 -7.47
C ILE A 150 10.19 22.31 -7.67
N TYR A 151 10.70 21.10 -7.88
CA TYR A 151 12.11 20.86 -8.13
C TYR A 151 12.62 21.67 -9.33
N ARG A 152 11.89 21.63 -10.44
CA ARG A 152 12.18 22.38 -11.68
C ARG A 152 12.14 23.89 -11.52
N SER A 153 11.36 24.40 -10.56
CA SER A 153 11.29 25.84 -10.29
C SER A 153 12.50 26.37 -9.52
N ILE A 154 13.19 25.50 -8.78
CA ILE A 154 14.31 25.88 -7.91
C ILE A 154 15.65 25.58 -8.59
N VAL A 155 15.82 24.38 -9.15
CA VAL A 155 17.09 23.97 -9.78
C VAL A 155 17.19 24.63 -11.16
N PRO A 156 18.27 25.34 -11.51
CA PRO A 156 18.43 25.96 -12.83
C PRO A 156 18.40 24.94 -13.98
N SER A 157 17.96 25.35 -15.17
CA SER A 157 17.86 24.45 -16.35
C SER A 157 19.22 23.93 -16.81
N GLU A 158 20.28 24.69 -16.57
CA GLU A 158 21.63 24.45 -17.08
C GLU A 158 22.31 23.24 -16.43
N VAL A 159 21.85 22.84 -15.24
CA VAL A 159 22.43 21.74 -14.44
C VAL A 159 21.40 20.64 -14.18
N ARG A 160 20.26 20.68 -14.88
CA ARG A 160 19.13 19.79 -14.62
C ARG A 160 18.95 18.80 -15.77
N GLU A 161 18.80 17.54 -15.40
CA GLU A 161 18.36 16.50 -16.31
C GLU A 161 16.85 16.29 -16.16
N ASP A 162 16.11 16.59 -17.22
CA ASP A 162 14.67 16.35 -17.26
C ASP A 162 14.40 14.86 -17.53
N VAL A 163 14.11 14.12 -16.46
CA VAL A 163 13.75 12.70 -16.54
C VAL A 163 12.23 12.55 -16.57
N PRO A 164 11.66 11.74 -17.50
CA PRO A 164 10.23 11.50 -17.53
C PRO A 164 9.75 10.79 -16.25
N LEU A 165 8.57 11.14 -15.76
CA LEU A 165 7.97 10.56 -14.55
C LEU A 165 7.91 9.02 -14.57
N GLN A 166 7.75 8.41 -15.74
CA GLN A 166 7.72 6.96 -15.90
C GLN A 166 9.06 6.32 -15.54
N MET A 167 10.18 6.94 -15.92
CA MET A 167 11.51 6.48 -15.52
C MET A 167 11.74 6.69 -14.03
N LEU A 168 11.23 7.79 -13.45
CA LEU A 168 11.31 8.03 -12.00
C LEU A 168 10.61 6.92 -11.19
N ILE A 169 9.45 6.44 -11.66
CA ILE A 169 8.74 5.32 -11.04
C ILE A 169 9.51 4.01 -11.20
N LEU A 170 10.11 3.77 -12.38
CA LEU A 170 10.85 2.54 -12.66
C LEU A 170 12.10 2.40 -11.80
N ILE A 171 12.84 3.50 -11.60
CA ILE A 171 14.11 3.53 -10.85
C ILE A 171 13.87 3.33 -9.34
N ASN A 172 12.77 3.86 -8.79
CA ASN A 172 12.50 3.73 -7.36
C ASN A 172 11.67 2.46 -7.06
N PRO A 173 12.19 1.50 -6.27
CA PRO A 173 11.51 0.24 -6.02
C PRO A 173 10.19 0.40 -5.25
N ALA A 174 10.09 1.38 -4.34
CA ALA A 174 8.87 1.63 -3.59
C ALA A 174 7.76 2.17 -4.49
N LEU A 175 8.07 3.15 -5.35
CA LEU A 175 7.14 3.68 -6.35
C LEU A 175 6.77 2.63 -7.40
N ASN A 176 7.72 1.78 -7.80
CA ASN A 176 7.47 0.68 -8.73
C ASN A 176 6.44 -0.31 -8.17
N ILE A 177 6.56 -0.69 -6.89
CA ILE A 177 5.59 -1.59 -6.24
C ILE A 177 4.21 -0.92 -6.12
N LEU A 178 4.15 0.38 -5.79
CA LEU A 178 2.88 1.09 -5.55
C LEU A 178 2.15 1.46 -6.83
N LEU A 179 2.86 2.01 -7.81
CA LEU A 179 2.28 2.58 -9.02
C LEU A 179 2.42 1.68 -10.24
N SER A 180 3.20 0.61 -10.12
CA SER A 180 3.63 -0.35 -11.14
C SER A 180 3.18 -0.04 -12.57
N PRO A 181 4.10 0.19 -13.52
CA PRO A 181 3.75 0.56 -14.89
C PRO A 181 2.96 -0.55 -15.64
N SER A 182 2.94 -1.77 -15.12
CA SER A 182 2.23 -2.92 -15.69
C SER A 182 0.94 -3.21 -14.92
N ILE A 183 -0.18 -3.32 -15.65
CA ILE A 183 -1.48 -3.69 -15.09
C ILE A 183 -1.43 -5.09 -14.44
N VAL A 184 -0.64 -6.00 -15.01
CA VAL A 184 -0.48 -7.36 -14.47
C VAL A 184 0.21 -7.32 -13.11
N ASP A 185 1.32 -6.58 -13.00
CA ASP A 185 2.08 -6.45 -11.76
C ASP A 185 1.29 -5.70 -10.69
N LEU A 186 0.53 -4.67 -11.09
CA LEU A 186 -0.42 -4.00 -10.22
C LEU A 186 -1.45 -4.99 -9.65
N LEU A 187 -2.09 -5.79 -10.51
CA LEU A 187 -3.05 -6.80 -10.04
C LEU A 187 -2.42 -7.85 -9.13
N LEU A 188 -1.16 -8.21 -9.35
CA LEU A 188 -0.42 -9.13 -8.48
C LEU A 188 -0.15 -8.50 -7.11
N TYR A 189 0.48 -7.33 -7.04
CA TYR A 189 0.83 -6.68 -5.77
C TYR A 189 -0.42 -6.38 -4.93
N TYR A 190 -1.43 -5.75 -5.54
CA TYR A 190 -2.67 -5.43 -4.83
C TYR A 190 -3.53 -6.67 -4.57
N GLY A 191 -3.56 -7.65 -5.47
CA GLY A 191 -4.26 -8.92 -5.28
C GLY A 191 -3.71 -9.72 -4.10
N THR A 192 -2.38 -9.75 -3.95
CA THR A 192 -1.71 -10.37 -2.80
C THR A 192 -2.01 -9.61 -1.52
N GLY A 193 -1.95 -8.28 -1.54
CA GLY A 193 -2.35 -7.45 -0.40
C GLY A 193 -3.79 -7.68 0.05
N ILE A 194 -4.75 -7.68 -0.88
CA ILE A 194 -6.17 -7.95 -0.61
C ILE A 194 -6.35 -9.37 -0.06
N THR A 195 -5.67 -10.37 -0.63
CA THR A 195 -5.72 -11.75 -0.17
C THR A 195 -5.19 -11.87 1.26
N ALA A 196 -4.07 -11.19 1.57
CA ALA A 196 -3.52 -11.13 2.93
C ALA A 196 -4.52 -10.53 3.93
N VAL A 197 -5.21 -9.44 3.55
CA VAL A 197 -6.26 -8.82 4.39
C VAL A 197 -7.44 -9.77 4.61
N ILE A 198 -7.88 -10.48 3.57
CA ILE A 198 -8.96 -11.47 3.66
C ILE A 198 -8.58 -12.63 4.60
N VAL A 199 -7.35 -13.14 4.50
CA VAL A 199 -6.81 -14.19 5.39
C VAL A 199 -6.73 -13.67 6.82
N LEU A 200 -6.23 -12.44 7.02
CA LEU A 200 -6.18 -11.78 8.32
C LEU A 200 -7.57 -11.65 8.94
N TYR A 201 -8.58 -11.24 8.16
CA TYR A 201 -9.97 -11.14 8.63
C TYR A 201 -10.52 -12.51 9.05
N THR A 202 -10.17 -13.54 8.28
CA THR A 202 -10.54 -14.93 8.60
C THR A 202 -9.92 -15.36 9.94
N GLY A 203 -8.64 -15.03 10.17
CA GLY A 203 -7.94 -15.29 11.43
C GLY A 203 -8.57 -14.57 12.62
N ILE A 204 -8.91 -13.28 12.48
CA ILE A 204 -9.59 -12.51 13.54
C ILE A 204 -10.97 -13.10 13.86
N LEU A 205 -11.73 -13.52 12.84
CA LEU A 205 -13.03 -14.16 13.04
C LEU A 205 -12.91 -15.53 13.74
N LEU A 206 -11.83 -16.27 13.45
CA LEU A 206 -11.50 -17.53 14.12
C LEU A 206 -11.18 -17.32 15.61
N GLU A 207 -10.29 -16.37 15.93
CA GLU A 207 -10.02 -15.94 17.31
C GLU A 207 -11.33 -15.65 18.05
N ARG A 208 -12.23 -14.88 17.43
CA ARG A 208 -13.50 -14.49 18.05
C ARG A 208 -14.46 -15.65 18.23
N SER A 209 -14.49 -16.62 17.31
CA SER A 209 -15.41 -17.75 17.36
C SER A 209 -14.98 -18.84 18.36
N TYR A 210 -13.67 -18.96 18.64
CA TYR A 210 -13.10 -20.05 19.45
C TYR A 210 -12.21 -19.57 20.62
N ARG A 211 -12.20 -18.26 20.90
CA ARG A 211 -11.40 -17.62 21.96
C ARG A 211 -9.91 -17.99 21.83
N TRP A 212 -9.29 -18.51 22.89
CA TRP A 212 -7.86 -18.85 22.93
C TRP A 212 -7.45 -19.92 21.90
N TYR A 213 -8.29 -20.94 21.67
CA TYR A 213 -8.04 -21.94 20.62
C TYR A 213 -8.15 -21.33 19.22
N GLY A 214 -8.96 -20.29 19.06
CA GLY A 214 -9.12 -19.57 17.80
C GLY A 214 -7.87 -18.83 17.36
N ILE A 215 -7.06 -18.32 18.30
CA ILE A 215 -5.78 -17.65 17.99
C ILE A 215 -4.83 -18.64 17.32
N LEU A 216 -4.66 -19.83 17.92
CA LEU A 216 -3.77 -20.86 17.40
C LEU A 216 -4.24 -21.33 16.02
N VAL A 217 -5.52 -21.64 15.87
CA VAL A 217 -6.10 -22.08 14.58
C VAL A 217 -6.00 -20.98 13.53
N GLY A 218 -6.22 -19.71 13.90
CA GLY A 218 -6.06 -18.57 13.00
C GLY A 218 -4.63 -18.38 12.52
N LEU A 219 -3.64 -18.55 13.40
CA LEU A 219 -2.22 -18.45 13.05
C LEU A 219 -1.81 -19.59 12.11
N VAL A 220 -2.21 -20.83 12.42
CA VAL A 220 -1.97 -22.00 11.54
C VAL A 220 -2.62 -21.78 10.18
N TYR A 221 -3.86 -21.29 10.14
CA TYR A 221 -4.54 -20.97 8.88
C TYR A 221 -3.77 -19.93 8.05
N ALA A 222 -3.34 -18.84 8.69
CA ALA A 222 -2.55 -17.80 8.03
C ALA A 222 -1.21 -18.33 7.51
N ALA A 223 -0.51 -19.16 8.29
CA ALA A 223 0.75 -19.79 7.89
C ALA A 223 0.56 -20.69 6.66
N VAL A 224 -0.49 -21.52 6.64
CA VAL A 224 -0.82 -22.38 5.49
C VAL A 224 -1.17 -21.53 4.26
N ALA A 225 -1.98 -20.47 4.43
CA ALA A 225 -2.34 -19.59 3.32
C ALA A 225 -1.11 -18.88 2.73
N ILE A 226 -0.20 -18.37 3.57
CA ILE A 226 1.06 -17.77 3.13
C ILE A 226 1.90 -18.80 2.38
N PHE A 227 2.05 -20.01 2.93
CA PHE A 227 2.81 -21.08 2.29
C PHE A 227 2.27 -21.42 0.90
N VAL A 228 0.94 -21.55 0.76
CA VAL A 228 0.28 -21.84 -0.52
C VAL A 228 0.53 -20.72 -1.54
N VAL A 229 0.39 -19.44 -1.15
CA VAL A 229 0.64 -18.30 -2.04
C VAL A 229 2.13 -18.18 -2.42
N MET A 230 3.05 -18.67 -1.58
CA MET A 230 4.48 -18.66 -1.85
C MET A 230 4.94 -19.78 -2.80
N ILE A 231 4.11 -20.78 -3.11
CA ILE A 231 4.48 -21.91 -3.99
C ILE A 231 5.09 -21.45 -5.32
N PRO A 232 4.51 -20.48 -6.08
CA PRO A 232 5.06 -20.09 -7.37
C PRO A 232 6.44 -19.42 -7.25
N LEU A 233 6.70 -18.72 -6.13
CA LEU A 233 8.00 -18.11 -5.85
C LEU A 233 9.06 -19.17 -5.51
N ILE A 234 8.67 -20.21 -4.77
CA ILE A 234 9.55 -21.35 -4.48
C ILE A 234 9.90 -22.10 -5.77
N ILE A 235 8.93 -22.31 -6.66
CA ILE A 235 9.17 -22.94 -7.96
C ILE A 235 10.15 -22.10 -8.80
N LEU A 236 9.98 -20.77 -8.81
CA LEU A 236 10.85 -19.85 -9.55
C LEU A 236 12.33 -19.93 -9.12
N GLN A 237 12.59 -20.17 -7.83
CA GLN A 237 13.95 -20.27 -7.28
C GLN A 237 14.55 -21.68 -7.37
N SER A 238 13.76 -22.67 -7.79
CA SER A 238 14.19 -24.07 -7.87
C SER A 238 14.61 -24.47 -9.29
N ASP A 239 15.32 -25.59 -9.42
CA ASP A 239 15.66 -26.19 -10.72
C ASP A 239 14.42 -26.57 -11.57
N TYR A 240 13.21 -26.56 -10.98
CA TYR A 240 11.96 -26.76 -11.71
C TYR A 240 11.55 -25.55 -12.58
N ARG A 241 12.29 -24.43 -12.52
CA ARG A 241 12.07 -23.27 -13.39
C ARG A 241 12.06 -23.63 -14.87
N TYR A 242 12.85 -24.62 -15.30
CA TYR A 242 12.93 -25.02 -16.71
C TYR A 242 11.64 -25.68 -17.24
N THR A 243 10.73 -26.10 -16.36
CA THR A 243 9.52 -26.83 -16.75
C THR A 243 8.34 -25.91 -17.07
N MET A 244 8.35 -24.65 -16.62
CA MET A 244 7.25 -23.71 -16.83
C MET A 244 7.73 -22.38 -17.41
N MET A 245 7.00 -21.86 -18.40
CA MET A 245 7.22 -20.51 -18.90
C MET A 245 6.79 -19.46 -17.85
N ASP A 246 7.46 -18.32 -17.80
CA ASP A 246 7.18 -17.25 -16.83
C ASP A 246 5.70 -16.78 -16.84
N SER A 247 5.06 -16.81 -18.01
CA SER A 247 3.62 -16.51 -18.17
C SER A 247 2.70 -17.54 -17.51
N GLN A 248 3.07 -18.82 -17.52
CA GLN A 248 2.31 -19.90 -16.89
C GLN A 248 2.38 -19.80 -15.36
N LEU A 249 3.55 -19.44 -14.82
CA LEU A 249 3.74 -19.20 -13.38
C LEU A 249 2.89 -18.03 -12.89
N THR A 250 2.77 -16.97 -13.70
CA THR A 250 1.94 -15.81 -13.37
C THR A 250 0.46 -16.19 -13.30
N VAL A 251 -0.06 -16.93 -14.30
CA VAL A 251 -1.44 -17.44 -14.29
C VAL A 251 -1.68 -18.37 -13.10
N PHE A 252 -0.73 -19.26 -12.80
CA PHE A 252 -0.81 -20.16 -11.66
C PHE A 252 -0.88 -19.38 -10.33
N TYR A 253 -0.10 -18.30 -10.19
CA TYR A 253 -0.17 -17.41 -9.03
C TYR A 253 -1.54 -16.75 -8.88
N PHE A 254 -2.14 -16.26 -9.98
CA PHE A 254 -3.51 -15.72 -9.94
C PHE A 254 -4.55 -16.76 -9.49
N ILE A 255 -4.43 -18.00 -9.97
CA ILE A 255 -5.33 -19.10 -9.57
C ILE A 255 -5.23 -19.35 -8.06
N LEU A 256 -4.01 -19.39 -7.51
CA LEU A 256 -3.80 -19.59 -6.08
C LEU A 256 -4.35 -18.42 -5.24
N LEU A 257 -4.13 -17.17 -5.67
CA LEU A 257 -4.71 -16.00 -5.02
C LEU A 257 -6.25 -16.08 -5.00
N ALA A 258 -6.87 -16.40 -6.14
CA ALA A 258 -8.32 -16.53 -6.26
C ALA A 258 -8.86 -17.69 -5.40
N ALA A 259 -8.17 -18.83 -5.36
CA ALA A 259 -8.55 -19.98 -4.55
C ALA A 259 -8.47 -19.67 -3.05
N VAL A 260 -7.35 -19.13 -2.58
CA VAL A 260 -7.15 -18.77 -1.17
C VAL A 260 -8.16 -17.72 -0.73
N SER A 261 -8.31 -16.63 -1.49
CA SER A 261 -9.28 -15.58 -1.17
C SER A 261 -10.72 -16.10 -1.18
N GLY A 262 -11.11 -16.92 -2.16
CA GLY A 262 -12.43 -17.54 -2.24
C GLY A 262 -12.75 -18.43 -1.03
N ILE A 263 -11.82 -19.29 -0.64
CA ILE A 263 -11.95 -20.18 0.53
C ILE A 263 -12.04 -19.35 1.82
N SER A 264 -11.16 -18.35 1.98
CA SER A 264 -11.15 -17.46 3.15
C SER A 264 -12.45 -16.65 3.29
N VAL A 265 -12.97 -16.09 2.19
CA VAL A 265 -14.24 -15.35 2.19
C VAL A 265 -15.40 -16.27 2.53
N TRP A 266 -15.45 -17.45 1.91
CA TRP A 266 -16.50 -18.44 2.21
C TRP A 266 -16.47 -18.87 3.68
N TYR A 267 -15.28 -19.16 4.21
CA TYR A 267 -15.10 -19.57 5.59
C TYR A 267 -15.43 -18.44 6.57
N SER A 268 -15.03 -17.19 6.27
CA SER A 268 -15.40 -16.00 7.04
C SER A 268 -16.92 -15.81 7.11
N GLN A 269 -17.62 -15.97 5.98
CA GLN A 269 -19.08 -15.87 5.94
C GLN A 269 -19.75 -17.00 6.73
N TYR A 270 -19.20 -18.23 6.64
CA TYR A 270 -19.67 -19.36 7.43
C TYR A 270 -19.54 -19.13 8.94
N LEU A 271 -18.39 -18.62 9.40
CA LEU A 271 -18.15 -18.28 10.81
C LEU A 271 -19.15 -17.24 11.31
N LEU A 272 -19.37 -16.17 10.52
CA LEU A 272 -20.35 -15.12 10.82
C LEU A 272 -21.80 -15.64 10.84
N ALA A 273 -22.12 -16.64 10.02
CA ALA A 273 -23.45 -17.22 9.96
C ALA A 273 -23.75 -18.18 11.11
N LYS A 274 -22.82 -19.10 11.42
CA LYS A 274 -23.09 -20.23 12.33
C LYS A 274 -22.48 -20.13 13.72
N LYS A 275 -21.36 -19.43 13.91
CA LYS A 275 -20.58 -19.51 15.16
C LYS A 275 -20.39 -18.18 15.87
N PHE A 276 -20.77 -17.06 15.25
CA PHE A 276 -20.88 -15.78 15.93
C PHE A 276 -22.15 -15.74 16.80
N THR A 277 -22.15 -16.53 17.85
CA THR A 277 -23.12 -16.48 18.95
C THR A 277 -22.31 -16.10 20.19
N ILE A 278 -22.68 -14.99 20.82
CA ILE A 278 -22.03 -14.44 22.03
C ILE A 278 -22.03 -15.51 23.13
#